data_AF-A0A6N8UXV1-F1
#
_entry.id   AF-A0A6N8UXV1-F1
#
_cell.length_a   1.000
_cell.length_b   1.000
_cell.length_c   1.000
_cell.angle_alpha   90.00
_cell.angle_beta   90.00
_cell.angle_gamma   90.00
#
_symmetry.space_group_name_H-M   'P 1'
#
loop_
_entity.id
_entity.type
_entity.pdbx_description
1 polymer ?
#
loop_
_entity_poly.entity_id
_entity_poly.type
_entity_poly.pdbx_seq_one_letter_code
_entity_poly.pdbx_strand_id
1 'polypeptide(L)'
;SNAFPLAVDETCGMIHGLVSTAEWTGISLSLLLGEARPRRGARWLLAEGADANAMSRSLPMEKALDDVLVALYQNGERLRPEQGYPMRLVVPGWEGNLNVKWLRRLKVVEEPVHTRDETSKYSDLRPDGKALQFTYPMDVKSVITEPSGGQKIAPGFQHITGLAWSGHGAVRRVDVSTDGGNSWQTAALDGRPATYAPVRFRHNWTWNGSPATLLSRATDQAGHRQETRTEWSARYAHGQLYHCNAIQSWHIASDGSVTNVYL
;
A
#
# COMPACT_ATOMS: atom_id res chain seq x y z
N SER A 1 1.31 -12.54 7.27
CA SER A 1 0.76 -11.54 6.32
C SER A 1 -0.72 -11.36 6.62
N ASN A 2 -1.27 -10.15 6.41
CA ASN A 2 -2.71 -9.88 6.58
C ASN A 2 -3.61 -10.63 5.58
N ALA A 3 -3.03 -11.17 4.51
CA ALA A 3 -3.72 -11.99 3.52
C ALA A 3 -3.87 -13.48 3.93
N PHE A 4 -3.22 -13.92 5.01
CA PHE A 4 -3.29 -15.32 5.44
C PHE A 4 -4.69 -15.70 5.92
N PRO A 5 -5.12 -16.97 5.75
CA PRO A 5 -6.47 -17.41 6.11
C PRO A 5 -6.74 -17.31 7.61
N LEU A 6 -5.70 -17.48 8.45
CA LEU A 6 -5.77 -17.33 9.90
C LEU A 6 -5.21 -15.98 10.35
N ALA A 7 -5.82 -15.41 11.39
CA ALA A 7 -5.33 -14.20 12.05
C ALA A 7 -4.12 -14.58 12.89
N VAL A 8 -2.92 -14.36 12.35
CA VAL A 8 -1.68 -14.58 13.10
C VAL A 8 -1.52 -13.44 14.09
N ASP A 9 -1.39 -13.76 15.37
CA ASP A 9 -1.24 -12.76 16.43
C ASP A 9 0.18 -12.22 16.48
N GLU A 10 0.38 -11.12 15.75
CA GLU A 10 1.67 -10.45 15.56
C GLU A 10 1.47 -8.94 15.63
N THR A 11 2.57 -8.21 15.76
CA THR A 11 2.53 -6.75 15.79
C THR A 11 1.98 -6.16 14.48
N CYS A 12 1.39 -4.95 14.54
CA CYS A 12 0.99 -4.21 13.34
C CYS A 12 2.16 -4.06 12.33
N GLY A 13 3.39 -3.88 12.83
CA GLY A 13 4.58 -3.78 11.99
C GLY A 13 4.87 -5.07 11.20
N MET A 14 4.71 -6.24 11.82
CA MET A 14 4.92 -7.52 11.13
C MET A 14 3.82 -7.85 10.11
N ILE A 15 2.60 -7.39 10.37
CA ILE A 15 1.44 -7.70 9.52
C ILE A 15 1.28 -6.69 8.37
N HIS A 16 1.56 -5.41 8.62
CA HIS A 16 1.28 -4.28 7.71
C HIS A 16 2.50 -3.40 7.39
N GLY A 17 3.69 -3.68 7.94
CA GLY A 17 4.86 -2.80 7.85
C GLY A 17 5.62 -2.82 6.52
N LEU A 18 5.15 -3.54 5.50
CA LEU A 18 5.71 -3.47 4.14
C LEU A 18 5.21 -2.21 3.40
N VAL A 19 5.38 -1.06 4.04
CA VAL A 19 4.98 0.27 3.56
C VAL A 19 5.93 1.30 4.15
N SER A 20 6.26 2.32 3.35
CA SER A 20 7.05 3.47 3.81
C SER A 20 6.70 4.70 2.98
N THR A 21 7.13 5.86 3.45
CA THR A 21 6.94 7.13 2.73
C THR A 21 8.16 7.98 2.93
N ALA A 22 8.55 8.67 1.86
CA ALA A 22 9.71 9.53 1.83
C ALA A 22 9.46 10.67 0.84
N GLU A 23 10.18 11.75 1.04
CA GLU A 23 10.38 12.76 0.00
C GLU A 23 11.39 12.23 -1.01
N TRP A 24 11.05 12.31 -2.30
CA TRP A 24 11.91 11.83 -3.38
C TRP A 24 12.30 12.99 -4.29
N THR A 25 13.58 13.05 -4.66
CA THR A 25 14.09 14.04 -5.61
C THR A 25 14.86 13.36 -6.73
N GLY A 26 14.65 13.80 -7.96
CA GLY A 26 15.34 13.30 -9.14
C GLY A 26 14.73 13.85 -10.42
N ILE A 27 14.78 13.07 -11.50
CA ILE A 27 14.39 13.52 -12.83
C ILE A 27 13.07 12.88 -13.25
N SER A 28 12.10 13.68 -13.71
CA SER A 28 10.87 13.15 -14.28
C SER A 28 11.19 12.26 -15.48
N LEU A 29 10.53 11.10 -15.55
CA LEU A 29 10.71 10.18 -16.65
C LEU A 29 10.22 10.77 -17.98
N SER A 30 9.22 11.67 -17.95
CA SER A 30 8.77 12.41 -19.13
C SER A 30 9.90 13.20 -19.81
N LEU A 31 10.77 13.84 -19.01
CA LEU A 31 11.91 14.60 -19.52
C LEU A 31 12.92 13.68 -20.20
N LEU A 32 13.28 12.56 -19.56
CA LEU A 32 14.22 11.59 -20.12
C LEU A 32 13.70 10.96 -21.43
N LEU A 33 12.39 10.66 -21.48
CA LEU A 33 11.75 10.15 -22.68
C LEU A 33 11.68 11.20 -23.80
N GLY A 34 11.51 12.48 -23.45
CA GLY A 34 11.59 13.60 -24.38
C GLY A 34 12.94 13.69 -25.09
N GLU A 35 14.03 13.45 -24.37
CA GLU A 35 15.38 13.37 -24.95
C GLU A 35 15.57 12.13 -25.83
N ALA A 36 15.07 10.97 -25.40
CA ALA A 36 15.20 9.72 -26.15
C ALA A 36 14.35 9.67 -27.42
N ARG A 37 13.29 10.49 -27.52
CA ARG A 37 12.37 10.60 -28.66
C ARG A 37 11.85 9.23 -29.13
N PRO A 38 11.06 8.52 -28.30
CA PRO A 38 10.52 7.22 -28.65
C PRO A 38 9.74 7.27 -29.96
N ARG A 39 9.77 6.16 -30.70
CA ARG A 39 8.98 6.03 -31.94
C ARG A 39 7.50 6.21 -31.66
N ARG A 40 6.81 6.85 -32.60
CA ARG A 40 5.35 7.00 -32.55
C ARG A 40 4.69 5.62 -32.44
N GLY A 41 3.76 5.46 -31.51
CA GLY A 41 3.07 4.19 -31.25
C GLY A 41 3.69 3.33 -30.15
N ALA A 42 4.82 3.75 -29.56
CA ALA A 42 5.31 3.19 -28.31
C ALA A 42 4.29 3.39 -27.17
N ARG A 43 3.81 2.29 -26.59
CA ARG A 43 2.77 2.32 -25.54
C ARG A 43 3.25 1.82 -24.18
N TRP A 44 4.45 1.23 -24.13
CA TRP A 44 4.98 0.59 -22.93
C TRP A 44 6.47 0.86 -22.75
N LEU A 45 6.92 0.71 -21.52
CA LEU A 45 8.31 0.80 -21.11
C LEU A 45 8.65 -0.39 -20.23
N LEU A 46 9.79 -1.02 -20.47
CA LEU A 46 10.42 -1.97 -19.54
C LEU A 46 11.46 -1.22 -18.70
N ALA A 47 11.27 -1.19 -17.38
CA ALA A 47 12.29 -0.78 -16.42
C ALA A 47 13.02 -2.01 -15.88
N GLU A 48 14.35 -1.97 -15.84
CA GLU A 48 15.19 -3.11 -15.43
C GLU A 48 16.30 -2.68 -14.46
N GLY A 49 16.42 -3.44 -13.36
CA GLY A 49 17.45 -3.30 -12.34
C GLY A 49 18.79 -3.94 -12.72
N ALA A 50 19.86 -3.45 -12.10
CA ALA A 50 21.23 -3.92 -12.32
C ALA A 50 21.61 -5.15 -11.50
N ASP A 51 20.78 -5.54 -10.54
CA ASP A 51 21.01 -6.70 -9.68
C ASP A 51 20.89 -8.02 -10.45
N ALA A 52 21.35 -9.12 -9.85
CA ALA A 52 21.37 -10.43 -10.51
C ALA A 52 19.97 -10.98 -10.81
N ASN A 53 18.95 -10.60 -10.04
CA ASN A 53 17.55 -10.91 -10.35
C ASN A 53 17.06 -10.11 -11.57
N ALA A 54 17.76 -9.03 -11.94
CA ALA A 54 17.39 -8.09 -12.98
C ALA A 54 15.92 -7.69 -12.87
N MET A 55 15.50 -7.25 -11.68
CA MET A 55 14.10 -6.94 -11.40
C MET A 55 13.53 -6.06 -12.52
N SER A 56 12.55 -6.61 -13.25
CA SER A 56 12.10 -6.04 -14.52
C SER A 56 10.59 -5.91 -14.56
N ARG A 57 10.11 -4.70 -14.86
CA ARG A 57 8.69 -4.37 -14.84
C ARG A 57 8.29 -3.54 -16.04
N SER A 58 7.18 -3.94 -16.65
CA SER A 58 6.50 -3.17 -17.68
C SER A 58 5.63 -2.09 -17.03
N LEU A 59 5.62 -0.90 -17.60
CA LEU A 59 4.68 0.17 -17.25
C LEU A 59 4.14 0.84 -18.52
N PRO A 60 2.84 1.23 -18.55
CA PRO A 60 2.27 1.99 -19.64
C PRO A 60 2.99 3.32 -19.82
N MET A 61 3.15 3.73 -21.08
CA MET A 61 3.76 5.02 -21.45
C MET A 61 3.00 6.20 -20.84
N GLU A 62 1.67 6.11 -20.75
CA GLU A 62 0.83 7.14 -20.12
C GLU A 62 1.26 7.42 -18.67
N LYS A 63 1.37 6.38 -17.85
CA LYS A 63 1.86 6.50 -16.47
C LYS A 63 3.29 7.03 -16.43
N ALA A 64 4.17 6.54 -17.32
CA ALA A 64 5.56 6.96 -17.39
C ALA A 64 5.73 8.47 -17.69
N LEU A 65 4.82 9.06 -18.47
CA LEU A 65 4.83 10.47 -18.85
C LEU A 65 4.15 11.39 -17.82
N ASP A 66 3.28 10.83 -16.96
CA ASP A 66 2.50 11.58 -15.97
C ASP A 66 3.34 11.97 -14.74
N ASP A 67 3.64 11.00 -13.87
CA ASP A 67 4.17 11.27 -12.53
C ASP A 67 5.35 10.38 -12.12
N VAL A 68 5.92 9.60 -13.05
CA VAL A 68 7.04 8.71 -12.77
C VAL A 68 8.37 9.47 -12.71
N LEU A 69 9.20 9.06 -11.76
CA LEU A 69 10.45 9.71 -11.39
C LEU A 69 11.61 8.70 -11.44
N VAL A 70 12.75 9.08 -12.01
CA VAL A 70 14.05 8.46 -11.72
C VAL A 70 14.66 9.19 -10.52
N ALA A 71 14.51 8.61 -9.33
CA ALA A 71 14.93 9.21 -8.07
C ALA A 71 16.42 9.02 -7.82
N LEU A 72 17.05 10.08 -7.31
CA LEU A 72 18.47 10.15 -6.94
C LEU A 72 18.67 10.43 -5.44
N TYR A 73 17.66 11.05 -4.80
CA TYR A 73 17.67 11.39 -3.39
C TYR A 73 16.39 10.92 -2.70
N GLN A 74 16.52 10.55 -1.43
CA GLN A 74 15.45 10.14 -0.54
C GLN A 74 15.62 10.92 0.78
N ASN A 75 14.63 11.73 1.15
CA ASN A 75 14.66 12.61 2.32
C ASN A 75 15.89 13.54 2.35
N GLY A 76 16.20 14.17 1.22
CA GLY A 76 17.32 15.12 1.10
C GLY A 76 18.72 14.50 0.97
N GLU A 77 18.88 13.20 1.17
CA GLU A 77 20.16 12.49 1.06
C GLU A 77 20.23 11.62 -0.18
N ARG A 78 21.45 11.28 -0.63
CA ARG A 78 21.63 10.27 -1.69
C ARG A 78 20.97 8.96 -1.29
N LEU A 79 20.47 8.21 -2.26
CA LEU A 79 19.89 6.89 -2.00
C LEU A 79 20.87 6.01 -1.21
N ARG A 80 20.35 5.27 -0.24
CA ARG A 80 21.12 4.21 0.42
C ARG A 80 21.29 3.01 -0.54
N PRO A 81 22.34 2.18 -0.39
CA PRO A 81 22.54 1.00 -1.24
C PRO A 81 21.31 0.10 -1.32
N GLU A 82 20.67 -0.19 -0.19
CA GLU A 82 19.47 -1.02 -0.08
C GLU A 82 18.21 -0.38 -0.70
N GLN A 83 18.23 0.94 -0.90
CA GLN A 83 17.15 1.72 -1.53
C GLN A 83 17.38 1.97 -3.02
N GLY A 84 18.48 1.46 -3.60
CA GLY A 84 18.70 1.46 -5.05
C GLY A 84 19.77 2.43 -5.54
N TYR A 85 20.73 2.84 -4.71
CA TYR A 85 21.83 3.70 -5.15
C TYR A 85 22.52 3.22 -6.45
N PRO A 86 22.80 4.08 -7.44
CA PRO A 86 22.67 5.54 -7.39
C PRO A 86 21.29 6.07 -7.82
N MET A 87 20.44 5.23 -8.40
CA MET A 87 19.14 5.66 -8.92
C MET A 87 18.11 4.52 -8.92
N ARG A 88 16.85 4.89 -8.68
CA ARG A 88 15.71 3.97 -8.75
C ARG A 88 14.55 4.60 -9.51
N LEU A 89 13.64 3.77 -9.99
CA LEU A 89 12.33 4.23 -10.40
C LEU A 89 11.46 4.46 -9.15
N VAL A 90 10.68 5.53 -9.17
CA VAL A 90 9.58 5.81 -8.25
C VAL A 90 8.31 5.97 -9.07
N VAL A 91 7.31 5.13 -8.79
CA VAL A 91 6.03 5.07 -9.49
C VAL A 91 4.92 5.35 -8.47
N PRO A 92 4.49 6.61 -8.32
CA PRO A 92 3.55 6.99 -7.27
C PRO A 92 2.21 6.25 -7.37
N GLY A 93 1.71 5.81 -6.21
CA GLY A 93 0.43 5.11 -6.07
C GLY A 93 0.39 3.67 -6.56
N TRP A 94 1.45 3.16 -7.20
CA TRP A 94 1.49 1.80 -7.72
C TRP A 94 2.31 0.87 -6.80
N GLU A 95 2.12 -0.44 -6.94
CA GLU A 95 2.76 -1.46 -6.12
C GLU A 95 4.30 -1.33 -6.07
N GLY A 96 4.87 -1.68 -4.91
CA GLY A 96 6.28 -1.43 -4.61
C GLY A 96 7.28 -2.08 -5.58
N ASN A 97 6.88 -3.14 -6.29
CA ASN A 97 7.76 -3.86 -7.21
C ASN A 97 8.08 -3.07 -8.50
N LEU A 98 7.23 -2.10 -8.91
CA LEU A 98 7.48 -1.24 -10.07
C LEU A 98 8.51 -0.16 -9.75
N ASN A 99 8.77 0.06 -8.47
CA ASN A 99 9.77 1.02 -8.02
C ASN A 99 11.16 0.37 -8.14
N VAL A 100 11.57 0.04 -9.38
CA VAL A 100 12.77 -0.74 -9.70
C VAL A 100 14.03 -0.06 -9.15
N LYS A 101 14.75 -0.78 -8.28
CA LYS A 101 16.00 -0.32 -7.67
C LYS A 101 17.20 -0.60 -8.57
N TRP A 102 18.29 0.15 -8.36
CA TRP A 102 19.53 0.02 -9.13
C TRP A 102 19.24 0.09 -10.63
N LEU A 103 18.42 1.05 -11.04
CA LEU A 103 17.87 1.13 -12.39
C LEU A 103 19.01 1.27 -13.40
N ARG A 104 19.09 0.34 -14.37
CA ARG A 104 20.12 0.36 -15.42
C ARG A 104 19.57 0.57 -16.83
N ARG A 105 18.30 0.23 -17.08
CA ARG A 105 17.73 0.28 -18.42
C ARG A 105 16.26 0.63 -18.38
N LEU A 106 15.89 1.53 -19.29
CA LEU A 106 14.52 1.85 -19.67
C LEU A 106 14.39 1.55 -21.16
N LYS A 107 13.63 0.52 -21.52
CA LYS A 107 13.46 0.08 -22.91
C LYS A 107 12.03 0.32 -23.35
N VAL A 108 11.87 1.17 -24.35
CA VAL A 108 10.57 1.44 -24.96
C VAL A 108 10.15 0.23 -25.80
N VAL A 109 8.92 -0.24 -25.58
CA VAL A 109 8.35 -1.44 -26.22
C VAL A 109 6.90 -1.19 -26.64
N GLU A 110 6.41 -1.99 -27.58
CA GLU A 110 5.05 -1.85 -28.14
C GLU A 110 3.98 -2.49 -27.24
N GLU A 111 4.36 -3.52 -26.50
CA GLU A 111 3.51 -4.35 -25.63
C GLU A 111 4.23 -4.63 -24.30
N PRO A 112 3.52 -4.96 -23.21
CA PRO A 112 4.17 -5.37 -21.97
C PRO A 112 5.01 -6.63 -22.21
N VAL A 113 6.17 -6.72 -21.56
CA VAL A 113 7.17 -7.76 -21.83
C VAL A 113 6.77 -9.11 -21.23
N HIS A 114 5.84 -9.13 -20.27
CA HIS A 114 5.41 -10.32 -19.56
C HIS A 114 6.59 -11.02 -18.84
N THR A 115 7.37 -10.23 -18.10
CA THR A 115 8.47 -10.75 -17.28
C THR A 115 7.95 -11.69 -16.19
N ARG A 116 8.85 -12.46 -15.55
CA ARG A 116 8.50 -13.31 -14.40
C ARG A 116 7.75 -12.53 -13.31
N ASP A 117 8.18 -11.30 -13.04
CA ASP A 117 7.66 -10.46 -11.96
C ASP A 117 6.40 -9.65 -12.35
N GLU A 118 5.73 -10.01 -13.44
CA GLU A 118 4.39 -9.54 -13.82
C GLU A 118 3.53 -10.66 -14.44
N THR A 119 3.99 -11.91 -14.32
CA THR A 119 3.29 -13.11 -14.79
C THR A 119 3.22 -14.20 -13.72
N SER A 120 4.38 -14.69 -13.25
CA SER A 120 4.48 -15.72 -12.20
C SER A 120 4.35 -15.12 -10.80
N LYS A 121 4.81 -13.88 -10.63
CA LYS A 121 4.66 -13.09 -9.41
C LYS A 121 3.82 -11.86 -9.72
N TYR A 122 3.22 -11.29 -8.67
CA TYR A 122 2.38 -10.09 -8.76
C TYR A 122 1.24 -10.24 -9.79
N SER A 123 0.69 -11.45 -9.81
CA SER A 123 -0.54 -11.80 -10.53
C SER A 123 -1.54 -12.29 -9.50
N ASP A 124 -2.78 -11.85 -9.62
CA ASP A 124 -3.78 -12.05 -8.57
C ASP A 124 -4.74 -13.17 -8.93
N LEU A 125 -4.58 -14.33 -8.28
CA LEU A 125 -5.39 -15.51 -8.57
C LEU A 125 -6.84 -15.29 -8.11
N ARG A 126 -7.79 -15.60 -8.99
CA ARG A 126 -9.24 -15.53 -8.72
C ARG A 126 -9.85 -16.92 -8.58
N PRO A 127 -11.05 -17.04 -7.99
CA PRO A 127 -11.71 -18.32 -7.78
C PRO A 127 -11.98 -19.14 -9.06
N ASP A 128 -12.05 -18.49 -10.22
CA ASP A 128 -12.24 -19.16 -11.53
C ASP A 128 -10.96 -19.79 -12.10
N GLY A 129 -9.86 -19.77 -11.34
CA GLY A 129 -8.55 -20.29 -11.75
C GLY A 129 -7.78 -19.37 -12.70
N LYS A 130 -8.32 -18.19 -13.05
CA LYS A 130 -7.59 -17.17 -13.82
C LYS A 130 -6.91 -16.17 -12.88
N ALA A 131 -5.80 -15.59 -13.33
CA ALA A 131 -5.11 -14.54 -12.60
C ALA A 131 -5.27 -13.20 -13.29
N LEU A 132 -5.50 -12.13 -12.51
CA LEU A 132 -5.35 -10.77 -13.00
C LEU A 132 -3.86 -10.44 -13.09
N GLN A 133 -3.45 -9.83 -14.18
CA GLN A 133 -2.12 -9.26 -14.34
C GLN A 133 -2.23 -7.74 -14.31
N PHE A 134 -1.10 -7.08 -14.03
CA PHE A 134 -1.00 -5.62 -14.14
C PHE A 134 -1.97 -4.86 -13.21
N THR A 135 -2.26 -5.44 -12.04
CA THR A 135 -2.98 -4.79 -10.94
C THR A 135 -2.05 -3.80 -10.24
N TYR A 136 -1.74 -2.70 -10.92
CA TYR A 136 -0.68 -1.80 -10.46
C TYR A 136 -1.09 -0.87 -9.31
N PRO A 137 -2.23 -0.15 -9.36
CA PRO A 137 -2.59 0.78 -8.30
C PRO A 137 -2.81 0.07 -6.96
N MET A 138 -2.28 0.64 -5.88
CA MET A 138 -2.55 0.17 -4.53
C MET A 138 -3.89 0.75 -4.06
N ASP A 139 -4.88 -0.11 -3.79
CA ASP A 139 -6.19 0.36 -3.32
C ASP A 139 -6.13 1.06 -1.95
N VAL A 140 -7.16 1.86 -1.67
CA VAL A 140 -7.31 2.56 -0.40
C VAL A 140 -7.23 1.59 0.79
N LYS A 141 -6.42 1.94 1.79
CA LYS A 141 -6.17 1.12 2.98
C LYS A 141 -5.97 1.99 4.21
N SER A 142 -6.38 1.48 5.35
CA SER A 142 -6.04 2.02 6.67
C SER A 142 -5.75 0.89 7.65
N VAL A 143 -4.96 1.21 8.68
CA VAL A 143 -4.69 0.34 9.81
C VAL A 143 -4.49 1.17 11.07
N ILE A 144 -5.09 0.73 12.18
CA ILE A 144 -4.80 1.24 13.53
C ILE A 144 -3.43 0.71 13.94
N THR A 145 -2.50 1.63 14.24
CA THR A 145 -1.16 1.29 14.74
C THR A 145 -1.11 1.23 16.25
N GLU A 146 -2.04 1.91 16.93
CA GLU A 146 -2.16 1.92 18.38
C GLU A 146 -3.63 2.17 18.80
N PRO A 147 -4.22 1.35 19.68
CA PRO A 147 -3.69 0.07 20.14
C PRO A 147 -3.72 -1.00 19.03
N SER A 148 -2.69 -1.85 18.95
CA SER A 148 -2.55 -2.93 17.96
C SER A 148 -1.88 -4.19 18.54
N GLY A 149 -1.81 -5.27 17.75
CA GLY A 149 -1.34 -6.59 18.18
C GLY A 149 -0.07 -6.58 19.05
N GLY A 150 -0.11 -7.32 20.16
CA GLY A 150 0.97 -7.42 21.13
C GLY A 150 1.05 -6.25 22.13
N GLN A 151 0.24 -5.20 21.96
CA GLN A 151 0.13 -4.12 22.94
C GLN A 151 -0.88 -4.46 24.04
N LYS A 152 -0.86 -3.67 25.12
CA LYS A 152 -1.78 -3.79 26.24
C LYS A 152 -2.20 -2.40 26.71
N ILE A 153 -3.49 -2.18 26.90
CA ILE A 153 -4.05 -0.90 27.35
C ILE A 153 -4.76 -1.05 28.70
N ALA A 154 -4.96 0.05 29.41
CA ALA A 154 -5.76 0.10 30.64
C ALA A 154 -7.15 0.73 30.36
N PRO A 155 -8.17 0.44 31.17
CA PRO A 155 -9.42 1.20 31.11
C PRO A 155 -9.19 2.71 31.28
N GLY A 156 -10.03 3.52 30.64
CA GLY A 156 -9.94 4.99 30.67
C GLY A 156 -9.73 5.60 29.28
N PHE A 157 -9.18 6.80 29.26
CA PHE A 157 -8.94 7.54 28.03
C PHE A 157 -7.85 6.87 27.19
N GLN A 158 -8.20 6.54 25.95
CA GLN A 158 -7.35 5.92 24.95
C GLN A 158 -7.29 6.80 23.71
N HIS A 159 -6.11 6.80 23.09
CA HIS A 159 -5.90 7.48 21.83
C HIS A 159 -5.72 6.44 20.73
N ILE A 160 -6.75 6.24 19.92
CA ILE A 160 -6.66 5.38 18.75
C ILE A 160 -5.97 6.17 17.64
N THR A 161 -4.83 5.67 17.16
CA THR A 161 -4.10 6.29 16.06
C THR A 161 -3.66 5.25 15.03
N GLY A 162 -3.58 5.67 13.77
CA GLY A 162 -3.20 4.81 12.67
C GLY A 162 -2.84 5.56 11.41
N LEU A 163 -2.53 4.80 10.36
CA LEU A 163 -2.18 5.32 9.04
C LEU A 163 -3.24 4.93 8.02
N ALA A 164 -3.52 5.83 7.08
CA ALA A 164 -4.37 5.57 5.93
C ALA A 164 -3.71 6.09 4.65
N TRP A 165 -3.84 5.39 3.53
CA TRP A 165 -3.27 5.75 2.23
C TRP A 165 -4.15 5.27 1.08
N SER A 166 -3.96 5.83 -0.12
CA SER A 166 -4.55 5.35 -1.36
C SER A 166 -3.59 5.58 -2.52
N GLY A 167 -3.50 4.61 -3.42
CA GLY A 167 -2.82 4.73 -4.72
C GLY A 167 -3.65 5.45 -5.77
N HIS A 168 -4.91 5.76 -5.46
CA HIS A 168 -5.83 6.50 -6.34
C HIS A 168 -5.93 7.99 -6.00
N GLY A 169 -5.17 8.48 -5.02
CA GLY A 169 -5.17 9.89 -4.62
C GLY A 169 -4.99 10.08 -3.13
N ALA A 170 -5.33 11.27 -2.63
CA ALA A 170 -5.29 11.54 -1.20
C ALA A 170 -6.48 10.89 -0.47
N VAL A 171 -6.25 10.50 0.79
CA VAL A 171 -7.32 10.02 1.67
C VAL A 171 -8.21 11.21 2.04
N ARG A 172 -9.53 11.02 1.92
CA ARG A 172 -10.53 12.04 2.26
C ARG A 172 -11.08 11.88 3.67
N ARG A 173 -11.23 10.63 4.12
CA ARG A 173 -11.90 10.31 5.38
C ARG A 173 -11.40 8.99 5.93
N VAL A 174 -11.29 8.90 7.25
CA VAL A 174 -11.12 7.63 7.98
C VAL A 174 -12.22 7.55 9.03
N ASP A 175 -12.92 6.42 9.06
CA ASP A 175 -13.85 6.08 10.13
C ASP A 175 -13.24 5.01 11.03
N VAL A 176 -13.49 5.13 12.34
CA VAL A 176 -13.07 4.17 13.37
C VAL A 176 -14.32 3.56 14.00
N SER A 177 -14.29 2.26 14.24
CA SER A 177 -15.28 1.54 15.02
C SER A 177 -14.60 0.94 16.25
N THR A 178 -15.31 0.89 17.37
CA THR A 178 -14.87 0.24 18.61
C THR A 178 -15.76 -0.94 19.00
N ASP A 179 -16.71 -1.31 18.15
CA ASP A 179 -17.76 -2.31 18.41
C ASP A 179 -17.84 -3.36 17.29
N GLY A 180 -16.73 -3.62 16.59
CA GLY A 180 -16.68 -4.61 15.52
C GLY A 180 -17.41 -4.20 14.24
N GLY A 181 -17.62 -2.89 14.02
CA GLY A 181 -18.19 -2.35 12.79
C GLY A 181 -19.69 -2.08 12.84
N ASN A 182 -20.33 -2.24 14.00
CA ASN A 182 -21.75 -1.93 14.21
C ASN A 182 -22.01 -0.42 14.16
N SER A 183 -21.10 0.38 14.69
CA SER A 183 -21.11 1.84 14.60
C SER A 183 -19.74 2.40 14.20
N TRP A 184 -19.76 3.58 13.58
CA TRP A 184 -18.58 4.22 13.01
C TRP A 184 -18.55 5.70 13.39
N GLN A 185 -17.38 6.18 13.81
CA GLN A 185 -17.12 7.58 14.10
C GLN A 185 -15.97 8.09 13.23
N THR A 186 -16.12 9.27 12.66
CA THR A 186 -15.07 9.86 11.82
C THR A 186 -13.89 10.31 12.68
N ALA A 187 -12.70 9.83 12.33
CA ALA A 187 -11.45 10.21 12.96
C ALA A 187 -10.94 11.54 12.42
N ALA A 188 -10.19 12.28 13.24
CA ALA A 188 -9.45 13.45 12.79
C ALA A 188 -8.25 12.99 11.93
N LEU A 189 -7.96 13.71 10.84
CA LEU A 189 -6.75 13.52 10.04
C LEU A 189 -5.71 14.56 10.43
N ASP A 190 -4.46 14.14 10.61
CA ASP A 190 -3.36 15.04 10.92
C ASP A 190 -2.90 15.78 9.67
N GLY A 191 -2.98 17.10 9.71
CA GLY A 191 -2.56 17.95 8.60
C GLY A 191 -3.45 17.80 7.37
N ARG A 192 -2.92 18.22 6.21
CA ARG A 192 -3.60 18.09 4.92
C ARG A 192 -3.16 16.79 4.25
N PRO A 193 -4.07 15.83 3.97
CA PRO A 193 -3.72 14.63 3.23
C PRO A 193 -3.11 14.98 1.88
N ALA A 194 -1.93 14.43 1.59
CA ALA A 194 -1.27 14.56 0.30
C ALA A 194 -1.57 13.35 -0.59
N THR A 195 -1.54 13.55 -1.90
CA THR A 195 -1.69 12.47 -2.88
C THR A 195 -0.50 11.52 -2.78
N TYR A 196 -0.77 10.20 -2.78
CA TYR A 196 0.23 9.12 -2.72
C TYR A 196 1.09 9.06 -1.45
N ALA A 197 0.73 9.83 -0.41
CA ALA A 197 1.35 9.75 0.91
C ALA A 197 0.32 9.26 1.95
N PRO A 198 0.71 8.38 2.89
CA PRO A 198 -0.10 8.07 4.05
C PRO A 198 -0.37 9.31 4.89
N VAL A 199 -1.59 9.41 5.39
CA VAL A 199 -2.01 10.38 6.40
C VAL A 199 -2.22 9.67 7.73
N ARG A 200 -1.83 10.34 8.82
CA ARG A 200 -2.13 9.87 10.18
C ARG A 200 -3.57 10.23 10.53
N PHE A 201 -4.29 9.30 11.14
CA PHE A 201 -5.60 9.57 11.75
C PHE A 201 -5.57 9.35 13.26
N ARG A 202 -6.50 10.01 13.95
CA ARG A 202 -6.64 10.01 15.40
C ARG A 202 -8.10 9.99 15.84
N HIS A 203 -8.41 9.16 16.82
CA HIS A 203 -9.73 9.07 17.42
C HIS A 203 -9.61 8.91 18.94
N ASN A 204 -10.26 9.79 19.68
CA ASN A 204 -10.28 9.74 21.14
C ASN A 204 -11.40 8.84 21.61
N TRP A 205 -11.08 7.88 22.47
CA TRP A 205 -12.03 6.88 22.94
C TRP A 205 -11.85 6.67 24.45
N THR A 206 -12.94 6.64 25.21
CA THR A 206 -12.88 6.25 26.63
C THR A 206 -13.30 4.80 26.74
N TRP A 207 -12.33 3.91 26.94
CA TRP A 207 -12.58 2.49 27.07
C TRP A 207 -13.03 2.15 28.49
N ASN A 208 -14.15 1.43 28.61
CA ASN A 208 -14.75 1.06 29.88
C ASN A 208 -14.22 -0.28 30.46
N GLY A 209 -13.23 -0.91 29.81
CA GLY A 209 -12.68 -2.21 30.22
C GLY A 209 -13.47 -3.44 29.73
N SER A 210 -14.61 -3.25 29.06
CA SER A 210 -15.34 -4.36 28.43
C SER A 210 -14.66 -4.76 27.11
N PRO A 211 -14.69 -6.05 26.71
CA PRO A 211 -14.09 -6.47 25.45
C PRO A 211 -14.60 -5.63 24.27
N ALA A 212 -13.69 -5.25 23.38
CA ALA A 212 -13.96 -4.38 22.24
C ALA A 212 -13.25 -4.88 21.00
N THR A 213 -13.75 -4.52 19.81
CA THR A 213 -13.07 -4.82 18.55
C THR A 213 -12.91 -3.54 17.75
N LEU A 214 -11.67 -3.12 17.56
CA LEU A 214 -11.33 -1.90 16.86
C LEU A 214 -11.18 -2.15 15.36
N LEU A 215 -11.76 -1.26 14.55
CA LEU A 215 -11.61 -1.24 13.10
C LEU A 215 -11.27 0.18 12.64
N SER A 216 -10.52 0.29 11.54
CA SER A 216 -10.43 1.53 10.75
C SER A 216 -10.81 1.28 9.30
N ARG A 217 -11.51 2.23 8.69
CA ARG A 217 -11.91 2.19 7.28
C ARG A 217 -11.64 3.53 6.61
N ALA A 218 -10.78 3.53 5.59
CA ALA A 218 -10.50 4.73 4.81
C ALA A 218 -11.42 4.87 3.59
N THR A 219 -11.61 6.11 3.16
CA THR A 219 -12.21 6.49 1.87
C THR A 219 -11.35 7.57 1.23
N ASP A 220 -11.01 7.41 -0.04
CA ASP A 220 -10.22 8.39 -0.78
C ASP A 220 -11.07 9.50 -1.44
N GLN A 221 -10.41 10.41 -2.14
CA GLN A 221 -11.05 11.52 -2.85
C GLN A 221 -11.89 11.07 -4.05
N ALA A 222 -11.53 9.96 -4.69
CA ALA A 222 -12.29 9.37 -5.80
C ALA A 222 -13.54 8.60 -5.31
N GLY A 223 -13.67 8.40 -4.00
CA GLY A 223 -14.80 7.71 -3.39
C GLY A 223 -14.60 6.20 -3.25
N HIS A 224 -13.41 5.67 -3.57
CA HIS A 224 -13.08 4.29 -3.24
C HIS A 224 -13.08 4.15 -1.73
N ARG A 225 -13.72 3.09 -1.25
CA ARG A 225 -13.82 2.76 0.18
C ARG A 225 -13.05 1.48 0.43
N GLN A 226 -12.31 1.44 1.53
CA GLN A 226 -11.62 0.25 1.96
C GLN A 226 -12.62 -0.89 2.20
N GLU A 227 -12.31 -2.06 1.65
CA GLU A 227 -13.18 -3.22 1.69
C GLU A 227 -13.12 -3.97 3.01
N THR A 228 -14.18 -4.70 3.32
CA THR A 228 -14.20 -5.73 4.35
C THR A 228 -13.36 -6.93 3.94
N ARG A 229 -13.01 -7.76 4.93
CA ARG A 229 -12.31 -9.02 4.66
C ARG A 229 -13.14 -10.00 3.84
N THR A 230 -14.45 -10.03 4.06
CA THR A 230 -15.39 -10.86 3.28
C THR A 230 -15.42 -10.44 1.82
N GLU A 231 -15.53 -9.14 1.54
CA GLU A 231 -15.49 -8.60 0.16
C GLU A 231 -14.16 -8.96 -0.53
N TRP A 232 -13.03 -8.74 0.15
CA TRP A 232 -11.72 -9.08 -0.42
C TRP A 232 -11.57 -10.59 -0.68
N SER A 233 -11.96 -11.44 0.29
CA SER A 233 -11.83 -12.89 0.18
C SER A 233 -12.76 -13.49 -0.87
N ALA A 234 -13.88 -12.83 -1.21
CA ALA A 234 -14.76 -13.25 -2.28
C ALA A 234 -14.19 -12.95 -3.68
N ARG A 235 -13.32 -11.93 -3.82
CA ARG A 235 -12.71 -11.55 -5.09
C ARG A 235 -11.54 -12.45 -5.51
N TYR A 236 -10.83 -13.03 -4.55
CA TYR A 236 -9.57 -13.73 -4.78
C TYR A 236 -9.61 -15.20 -4.33
N ALA A 237 -8.77 -16.03 -4.95
CA ALA A 237 -8.62 -17.42 -4.57
C ALA A 237 -7.85 -17.57 -3.24
N HIS A 238 -8.03 -18.73 -2.60
CA HIS A 238 -7.24 -19.12 -1.45
C HIS A 238 -5.74 -19.11 -1.78
N GLY A 239 -4.94 -18.49 -0.92
CA GLY A 239 -3.50 -18.36 -1.11
C GLY A 239 -3.06 -17.12 -1.90
N GLN A 240 -3.98 -16.27 -2.36
CA GLN A 240 -3.64 -14.95 -2.87
C GLN A 240 -3.02 -14.09 -1.76
N LEU A 241 -1.89 -13.43 -2.05
CA LEU A 241 -1.11 -12.68 -1.05
C LEU A 241 -0.98 -11.18 -1.35
N TYR A 242 -1.29 -10.77 -2.58
CA TYR A 242 -1.16 -9.39 -3.02
C TYR A 242 -2.47 -8.62 -2.82
N HIS A 243 -2.37 -7.28 -2.81
CA HIS A 243 -3.53 -6.38 -2.80
C HIS A 243 -4.55 -6.62 -1.68
N CYS A 244 -4.12 -7.16 -0.54
CA CYS A 244 -4.98 -7.27 0.64
C CYS A 244 -5.11 -5.91 1.33
N ASN A 245 -6.10 -5.13 0.93
CA ASN A 245 -6.49 -3.86 1.54
C ASN A 245 -7.66 -3.97 2.53
N ALA A 246 -8.11 -5.19 2.84
CA ALA A 246 -9.19 -5.44 3.79
C ALA A 246 -9.01 -4.69 5.12
N ILE A 247 -10.12 -4.26 5.72
CA ILE A 247 -10.19 -3.68 7.07
C ILE A 247 -9.53 -4.65 8.06
N GLN A 248 -8.58 -4.12 8.83
CA GLN A 248 -7.91 -4.84 9.92
C GLN A 248 -8.71 -4.72 11.21
N SER A 249 -8.78 -5.80 11.98
CA SER A 249 -9.46 -5.83 13.28
C SER A 249 -8.49 -6.12 14.43
N TRP A 250 -8.61 -5.34 15.51
CA TRP A 250 -7.87 -5.60 16.75
C TRP A 250 -8.87 -5.88 17.87
N HIS A 251 -8.81 -7.07 18.45
CA HIS A 251 -9.61 -7.39 19.62
C HIS A 251 -8.89 -6.93 20.88
N ILE A 252 -9.62 -6.28 21.78
CA ILE A 252 -9.15 -5.88 23.10
C ILE A 252 -9.91 -6.74 24.10
N ALA A 253 -9.18 -7.61 24.82
CA ALA A 253 -9.77 -8.42 25.88
C ALA A 253 -10.01 -7.57 27.15
N SER A 254 -10.77 -8.11 28.11
CA SER A 254 -11.06 -7.41 29.38
C SER A 254 -9.82 -7.11 30.23
N ASP A 255 -8.74 -7.88 30.04
CA ASP A 255 -7.47 -7.61 30.69
C ASP A 255 -6.65 -6.51 30.00
N GLY A 256 -7.12 -6.01 28.85
CA GLY A 256 -6.47 -4.97 28.04
C GLY A 256 -5.52 -5.47 26.97
N SER A 257 -5.30 -6.79 26.86
CA SER A 257 -4.46 -7.37 25.79
C SER A 257 -5.10 -7.14 24.42
N VAL A 258 -4.26 -6.79 23.43
CA VAL A 258 -4.68 -6.48 22.07
C VAL A 258 -4.18 -7.56 21.11
N THR A 259 -5.10 -8.23 20.42
CA THR A 259 -4.78 -9.35 19.52
C THR A 259 -5.34 -9.17 18.12
N ASN A 260 -4.67 -9.76 17.13
CA ASN A 260 -5.18 -9.81 15.76
C ASN A 260 -6.38 -10.75 15.67
N VAL A 261 -7.50 -10.27 15.13
CA VAL A 261 -8.67 -11.11 14.81
C VAL A 261 -9.20 -10.80 13.41
N TYR A 262 -9.94 -11.75 12.84
CA TYR A 262 -10.72 -11.53 11.64
C TYR A 262 -12.21 -11.51 11.97
N LEU A 263 -12.93 -10.62 11.29
CA LEU A 263 -14.39 -10.53 11.26
C LEU A 263 -14.90 -10.93 9.88
#